data_AF-A0A258M718-F1
#
_entry.id   AF-A0A258M718-F1
#
_cell.length_a   1.000
_cell.length_b   1.000
_cell.length_c   1.000
_cell.angle_alpha   90.00
_cell.angle_beta   90.00
_cell.angle_gamma   90.00
#
_symmetry.space_group_name_H-M   'P 1'
#
loop_
_entity.id
_entity.type
_entity.pdbx_description
1 polymer ?
#
loop_
_entity_poly.entity_id
_entity_poly.type
_entity_poly.pdbx_seq_one_letter_code
_entity_poly.pdbx_strand_id
1 'polypeptide(L)'
;MKLSRILVVTLVLGVLAPMSFSKEPPHIKSMMGQTQLQGLGRLNFWVFHVYDANLYRGSAKDSQEFALELKYQRAFTGEAIASRTAEEMKSLGVADAQATSWGKELAGI
;
A
#
# COMPACT_ATOMS: atom_id res chain seq x y z
N MET A 1 22.64 -48.54 -30.16
CA MET A 1 22.82 -47.08 -30.31
C MET A 1 21.49 -46.42 -29.95
N LYS A 2 21.16 -46.27 -28.66
CA LYS A 2 21.36 -45.07 -27.82
C LYS A 2 20.78 -43.78 -28.43
N LEU A 3 19.47 -43.61 -28.38
CA LEU A 3 18.84 -42.28 -28.43
C LEU A 3 17.48 -42.26 -27.68
N SER A 4 17.36 -43.12 -26.67
CA SER A 4 16.33 -43.03 -25.65
C SER A 4 17.03 -42.57 -24.38
N ARG A 5 16.57 -41.44 -23.80
CA ARG A 5 17.12 -40.64 -22.69
C ARG A 5 17.59 -39.27 -23.17
N ILE A 6 16.71 -38.28 -23.05
CA ILE A 6 16.89 -36.80 -22.98
C ILE A 6 15.52 -36.33 -23.52
N LEU A 7 14.50 -36.09 -22.70
CA LEU A 7 14.37 -34.85 -21.96
C LEU A 7 13.20 -34.98 -20.96
N VAL A 8 13.33 -35.82 -19.93
CA VAL A 8 12.33 -35.96 -18.83
C VAL A 8 12.69 -35.04 -17.65
N VAL A 9 13.48 -34.00 -17.86
CA VAL A 9 14.01 -33.17 -16.75
C VAL A 9 13.84 -31.68 -17.06
N THR A 10 12.59 -31.22 -17.10
CA THR A 10 12.28 -29.77 -17.10
C THR A 10 10.97 -29.45 -16.38
N LEU A 11 10.64 -30.16 -15.30
CA LEU A 11 9.42 -29.88 -14.52
C LEU A 11 9.60 -30.06 -13.01
N VAL A 12 10.69 -29.54 -12.42
CA VAL A 12 10.78 -29.38 -10.94
C VAL A 12 11.65 -28.18 -10.60
N LEU A 13 11.29 -26.96 -11.02
CA LEU A 13 11.98 -25.74 -10.56
C LEU A 13 11.07 -24.51 -10.58
N GLY A 14 9.93 -24.57 -9.89
CA GLY A 14 8.98 -23.44 -9.84
C GLY A 14 8.33 -23.14 -8.49
N VAL A 15 8.60 -23.92 -7.43
CA VAL A 15 7.78 -23.85 -6.19
C VAL A 15 8.50 -23.20 -5.00
N LEU A 16 9.59 -22.46 -5.23
CA LEU A 16 10.23 -21.66 -4.19
C LEU A 16 10.15 -20.17 -4.55
N ALA A 17 8.93 -19.67 -4.78
CA ALA A 17 8.70 -18.25 -4.60
C ALA A 17 8.77 -17.98 -3.09
N PRO A 18 9.69 -17.12 -2.60
CA PRO A 18 9.64 -16.73 -1.20
C PRO A 18 8.29 -16.07 -0.96
N MET A 19 7.51 -16.63 -0.02
CA MET A 19 6.40 -15.91 0.57
C MET A 19 6.99 -14.70 1.28
N SER A 20 7.01 -13.55 0.59
CA SER A 20 7.39 -12.28 1.18
C SER A 20 6.35 -11.92 2.22
N PHE A 21 6.61 -12.28 3.48
CA PHE A 21 5.92 -11.68 4.62
C PHE A 21 6.43 -10.25 4.73
N SER A 22 5.63 -9.29 4.27
CA SER A 22 5.88 -7.88 4.58
C SER A 22 5.74 -7.75 6.09
N LYS A 23 6.87 -7.52 6.80
CA LYS A 23 6.85 -7.30 8.25
C LYS A 23 5.94 -6.11 8.52
N GLU A 24 4.85 -6.36 9.25
CA GLU A 24 3.86 -5.33 9.58
C GLU A 24 4.57 -4.10 10.16
N PRO A 25 4.31 -2.89 9.63
CA PRO A 25 4.97 -1.70 10.12
C PRO A 25 4.69 -1.51 11.62
N PRO A 26 5.70 -1.23 12.46
CA PRO A 26 5.53 -1.15 13.90
C PRO A 26 4.43 -0.19 14.34
N HIS A 27 4.28 0.93 13.62
CA HIS A 27 3.27 1.94 13.89
C HIS A 27 1.85 1.44 13.63
N ILE A 28 1.63 0.61 12.60
CA ILE A 28 0.33 -0.01 12.31
C ILE A 28 -0.01 -1.05 13.36
N LYS A 29 0.97 -1.89 13.73
CA LYS A 29 0.80 -2.92 14.75
C LYS A 29 0.40 -2.32 16.11
N SER A 30 0.97 -1.17 16.47
CA SER A 30 0.64 -0.46 17.71
C SER A 30 -0.78 0.09 17.72
N MET A 31 -1.38 0.40 16.57
CA MET A 31 -2.73 0.99 16.49
C MET A 31 -3.83 -0.06 16.28
N MET A 32 -3.59 -1.09 15.47
CA MET A 32 -4.62 -2.07 15.06
C MET A 32 -4.34 -3.51 15.54
N GLY A 33 -3.25 -3.75 16.26
CA GLY A 33 -2.86 -5.10 16.69
C GLY A 33 -2.38 -5.95 15.51
N GLN A 34 -2.96 -7.14 15.31
CA GLN A 34 -2.56 -8.05 14.24
C GLN A 34 -3.24 -7.70 12.91
N THR A 35 -2.45 -7.40 11.90
CA THR A 35 -2.93 -6.99 10.58
C THR A 35 -2.43 -7.89 9.47
N GLN A 36 -3.17 -7.92 8.37
CA GLN A 36 -2.78 -8.63 7.16
C GLN A 36 -2.74 -7.66 5.99
N LEU A 37 -1.67 -7.74 5.20
CA LEU A 37 -1.54 -7.00 3.95
C LEU A 37 -2.60 -7.51 2.95
N GLN A 38 -3.45 -6.60 2.48
CA GLN A 38 -4.55 -6.87 1.55
C GLN A 38 -4.26 -6.36 0.14
N GLY A 39 -3.41 -5.34 0.00
CA GLY A 39 -3.16 -4.72 -1.29
C GLY A 39 -1.87 -3.92 -1.32
N LEU A 40 -1.29 -3.86 -2.52
CA LEU A 40 -0.12 -3.06 -2.84
C LEU A 40 -0.48 -2.12 -3.99
N GLY A 41 0.04 -0.90 -3.95
CA GLY A 41 -0.14 0.10 -4.99
C GLY A 41 1.12 0.91 -5.20
N ARG A 42 1.24 1.52 -6.37
CA ARG A 42 2.30 2.47 -6.69
C ARG A 42 1.72 3.60 -7.51
N LEU A 43 2.05 4.83 -7.14
CA LEU A 43 1.77 5.98 -7.98
C LEU A 43 3.05 6.40 -8.71
N ASN A 44 2.96 6.41 -10.04
CA ASN A 44 3.93 7.08 -10.88
C ASN A 44 3.25 8.28 -11.54
N PHE A 45 3.90 9.43 -11.50
CA PHE A 45 3.48 10.61 -12.24
C PHE A 45 4.54 10.92 -13.29
N TRP A 46 4.18 10.72 -14.56
CA TRP A 46 5.13 10.66 -15.66
C TRP A 46 6.19 9.58 -15.42
N VAL A 47 7.46 9.97 -15.27
CA VAL A 47 8.59 9.06 -15.02
C VAL A 47 8.94 9.03 -13.52
N PHE A 48 8.28 9.85 -12.69
CA PHE A 48 8.58 9.93 -11.27
C PHE A 48 7.78 8.92 -10.47
N HIS A 49 8.48 8.06 -9.74
CA HIS A 49 7.89 7.26 -8.67
C HIS A 49 7.57 8.17 -7.48
N VAL A 50 6.28 8.36 -7.22
CA VAL A 50 5.80 9.30 -6.19
C VAL A 50 5.75 8.61 -4.83
N TYR A 51 5.03 7.49 -4.76
CA TYR A 51 4.94 6.68 -3.55
C TYR A 51 4.67 5.20 -3.86
N ASP A 52 4.99 4.35 -2.89
CA ASP A 52 4.40 3.01 -2.75
C ASP A 52 3.30 3.04 -1.68
N ALA A 53 2.21 2.31 -1.91
CA ALA A 53 1.06 2.23 -1.03
C ALA A 53 0.83 0.79 -0.57
N ASN A 54 0.60 0.59 0.73
CA ASN A 54 0.28 -0.71 1.31
C ASN A 54 -1.05 -0.61 2.08
N LEU A 55 -2.02 -1.45 1.71
CA LEU A 55 -3.30 -1.54 2.41
C LEU A 55 -3.30 -2.74 3.35
N TYR A 56 -3.53 -2.50 4.63
CA TYR A 56 -3.65 -3.51 5.67
C TYR A 56 -5.08 -3.55 6.20
N ARG A 57 -5.56 -4.72 6.60
CA ARG A 57 -6.80 -4.92 7.36
C ARG A 57 -6.55 -5.74 8.61
N GLY A 58 -7.44 -5.65 9.59
CA GLY A 58 -7.42 -6.57 10.72
C GLY A 58 -7.48 -8.03 10.28
N SER A 59 -6.83 -8.92 11.04
CA SER A 59 -6.73 -10.35 10.69
C SER A 59 -8.06 -11.11 10.79
N ALA A 60 -9.05 -10.53 11.48
CA ALA A 60 -10.41 -11.07 11.54
C ALA A 60 -11.11 -10.91 10.19
N LYS A 61 -11.80 -11.97 9.74
CA LYS A 61 -12.43 -12.06 8.41
C LYS A 61 -13.41 -10.91 8.11
N ASP A 62 -14.05 -10.37 9.15
CA ASP A 62 -15.04 -9.30 9.07
C ASP A 62 -14.55 -7.98 9.69
N SER A 63 -13.23 -7.80 9.85
CA SER A 63 -12.68 -6.55 10.37
C SER A 63 -12.97 -5.38 9.42
N GLN A 64 -13.61 -4.35 9.98
CA GLN A 64 -13.81 -3.07 9.29
C GLN A 64 -12.59 -2.13 9.44
N GLU A 65 -11.65 -2.47 10.31
CA GLU A 65 -10.45 -1.68 10.54
C GLU A 65 -9.45 -1.87 9.39
N PHE A 66 -8.93 -0.75 8.90
CA PHE A 66 -7.94 -0.74 7.85
C PHE A 66 -6.91 0.36 8.09
N ALA A 67 -5.70 0.13 7.56
CA ALA A 67 -4.64 1.13 7.53
C ALA A 67 -4.08 1.21 6.12
N LEU A 68 -3.86 2.43 5.66
CA LEU A 68 -3.19 2.72 4.40
C LEU A 68 -1.84 3.38 4.70
N GLU A 69 -0.75 2.70 4.36
CA GLU A 69 0.61 3.22 4.49
C GLU A 69 1.07 3.77 3.14
N LEU A 70 1.50 5.04 3.11
CA LEU A 70 2.10 5.67 1.93
C LEU A 70 3.57 5.97 2.20
N LYS A 71 4.47 5.40 1.38
CA LYS A 71 5.92 5.65 1.44
C LYS A 71 6.30 6.57 0.30
N TYR A 72 6.43 7.86 0.61
CA TYR A 72 6.84 8.87 -0.35
C TYR A 72 8.32 8.77 -0.68
N GLN A 73 8.64 8.91 -1.97
CA GLN A 73 10.02 8.84 -2.46
C GLN A 73 10.72 10.21 -2.44
N ARG A 74 10.05 11.24 -1.91
CA ARG A 74 10.55 12.60 -1.73
C ARG A 74 10.06 13.16 -0.41
N ALA A 75 10.79 14.15 0.11
CA ALA A 75 10.38 14.89 1.29
C ALA A 75 9.23 15.84 0.93
N PHE A 76 8.04 15.55 1.45
CA PHE A 76 6.89 16.45 1.46
C PHE A 76 6.61 16.88 2.89
N THR A 77 6.19 18.13 3.08
CA THR A 77 5.71 18.57 4.40
C THR A 77 4.31 18.03 4.66
N GLY A 78 3.93 17.90 5.94
CA GLY A 78 2.59 17.46 6.32
C GLY A 78 1.50 18.37 5.74
N GLU A 79 1.74 19.68 5.72
CA GLU A 79 0.81 20.66 5.16
C GLU A 79 0.64 20.49 3.64
N ALA A 80 1.71 20.19 2.91
CA ALA A 80 1.63 19.94 1.48
C ALA A 80 0.79 18.69 1.17
N ILE A 81 0.96 17.62 1.97
CA ILE A 81 0.17 16.40 1.85
C ILE A 81 -1.31 16.68 2.19
N ALA A 82 -1.58 17.41 3.27
CA ALA A 82 -2.92 17.74 3.71
C ALA A 82 -3.67 18.60 2.68
N SER A 83 -3.01 19.65 2.16
CA SER A 83 -3.58 20.51 1.11
C SER A 83 -3.96 19.69 -0.12
N ARG A 84 -3.04 18.84 -0.58
CA ARG A 84 -3.28 18.03 -1.77
C ARG A 84 -4.37 16.99 -1.54
N THR A 85 -4.46 16.42 -0.35
CA THR A 85 -5.54 15.48 0.02
C THR A 85 -6.90 16.18 -0.02
N ALA A 86 -7.01 17.41 0.48
CA ALA A 86 -8.25 18.18 0.41
C ALA A 86 -8.68 18.47 -1.03
N GLU A 87 -7.73 18.81 -1.91
CA GLU A 87 -8.00 19.02 -3.33
C GLU A 87 -8.47 17.73 -4.04
N GLU A 88 -7.84 16.60 -3.76
CA GLU A 88 -8.27 15.30 -4.32
C GLU A 88 -9.65 14.88 -3.79
N MET A 89 -9.96 15.13 -2.52
CA MET A 89 -11.30 14.85 -1.99
C MET A 89 -12.38 15.65 -2.73
N LYS A 90 -12.12 16.94 -3.01
CA LYS A 90 -13.03 17.78 -3.79
C LYS A 90 -13.20 17.26 -5.22
N SER A 91 -12.11 16.84 -5.86
CA SER A 91 -12.16 16.27 -7.22
C SER A 91 -12.98 14.98 -7.29
N LEU A 92 -12.99 14.20 -6.20
CA LEU A 92 -13.81 12.99 -6.03
C LEU A 92 -15.26 13.27 -5.61
N GLY A 93 -15.66 14.54 -5.47
CA GLY A 93 -17.04 14.94 -5.17
C GLY A 93 -17.36 15.13 -3.69
N VAL A 94 -16.35 15.15 -2.81
CA VAL A 94 -16.56 15.53 -1.40
C VAL A 94 -16.93 17.02 -1.34
N ALA A 95 -17.95 17.35 -0.55
CA ALA A 95 -18.40 18.74 -0.37
C ALA A 95 -17.27 19.65 0.12
N ASP A 96 -17.18 20.86 -0.43
CA ASP A 96 -16.10 21.81 -0.17
C ASP A 96 -15.86 22.07 1.33
N ALA A 97 -16.94 22.26 2.09
CA ALA A 97 -16.87 22.51 3.52
C ALA A 97 -16.23 21.31 4.27
N GLN A 98 -16.61 20.09 3.88
CA GLN A 98 -16.11 18.86 4.49
C GLN A 98 -14.63 18.64 4.16
N ALA A 99 -14.26 18.76 2.88
CA ALA A 99 -12.87 18.61 2.45
C ALA A 99 -11.96 19.66 3.11
N THR A 100 -12.47 20.88 3.30
CA THR A 100 -11.73 21.95 3.99
C THR A 100 -11.56 21.66 5.49
N SER A 101 -12.58 21.11 6.15
CA SER A 101 -12.49 20.71 7.56
C SER A 101 -11.44 19.62 7.77
N TRP A 102 -11.54 18.52 7.02
CA TRP A 102 -10.59 17.42 7.11
C TRP A 102 -9.17 17.81 6.70
N GLY A 103 -9.01 18.70 5.70
CA GLY A 103 -7.71 19.23 5.32
C GLY A 103 -7.01 19.98 6.47
N LYS A 104 -7.76 20.75 7.27
CA LYS A 104 -7.22 21.43 8.45
C LYS A 104 -6.82 20.46 9.55
N GLU A 105 -7.64 19.43 9.79
CA GLU A 105 -7.33 18.39 10.78
C GLU A 105 -6.06 17.63 10.39
N LEU A 106 -5.91 17.24 9.12
CA LEU A 106 -4.72 16.55 8.60
C LEU A 106 -3.45 17.40 8.68
N ALA A 107 -3.56 18.71 8.51
CA ALA A 107 -2.42 19.62 8.61
C ALA A 107 -1.95 19.86 10.07
N GLY A 108 -2.77 19.49 11.06
CA GLY A 108 -2.47 19.68 12.48
C GLY A 108 -1.81 18.49 13.18
N ILE A 109 -1.44 17.45 12.43
CA ILE A 109 -0.79 16.21 12.91
C ILE A 109 0.72 16.34 12.80
#